data_AF-A0A8H3HHK3-F1
#
_entry.id   AF-A0A8H3HHK3-F1
#
_cell.length_a   1.000
_cell.length_b   1.000
_cell.length_c   1.000
_cell.angle_alpha   90.00
_cell.angle_beta   90.00
_cell.angle_gamma   90.00
#
_symmetry.space_group_name_H-M   'P 1'
#
loop_
_entity.id
_entity.type
_entity.pdbx_description
1 polymer ?
#
loop_
_entity_poly.entity_id
_entity_poly.type
_entity_poly.pdbx_seq_one_letter_code
_entity_poly.pdbx_strand_id
1 'polypeptide(L)'
;MERRCEGLLVSPHLWPYIKIVTVSISRHRSHIVIPLFARLLGVLPNIHVLEVLPGGYTMTIQSLKKYFEGYSFPSIQKVVLPTFAHDILRYCPRVREVICNAGEGRQLVGALVHTGCSKLEILRGIPISSILRKRLSKANPPLKRIRINGRAIENLTESAISTFSAFSSLRVIEIEAGENDKLDEAVKFACNALRRCAEPKGAVKSWNLRESTKNIRLANTRSANVESRLVRILRYISMPTYPYGRTPENFVPVKVEEYPVEIE
;
A
#
# COMPACT_ATOMS: atom_id res chain seq x y z
N MET A 1 -2.79 -25.63 8.06
CA MET A 1 -3.55 -24.98 6.98
C MET A 1 -4.44 -25.97 6.24
N GLU A 2 -3.92 -27.12 5.81
CA GLU A 2 -4.66 -28.23 5.14
C GLU A 2 -6.04 -28.52 5.73
N ARG A 3 -6.10 -29.04 6.97
CA ARG A 3 -7.35 -29.38 7.68
C ARG A 3 -8.38 -28.23 7.68
N ARG A 4 -7.93 -26.98 7.83
CA ARG A 4 -8.83 -25.81 7.82
C ARG A 4 -9.38 -25.54 6.42
N CYS A 5 -8.57 -25.70 5.38
CA CYS A 5 -9.03 -25.51 4.01
C CYS A 5 -10.03 -26.59 3.61
N GLU A 6 -9.74 -27.85 3.92
CA GLU A 6 -10.65 -28.97 3.65
C GLU A 6 -11.97 -28.82 4.40
N GLY A 7 -11.91 -28.55 5.71
CA GLY A 7 -13.10 -28.35 6.55
C GLY A 7 -13.99 -27.21 6.06
N LEU A 8 -13.40 -26.10 5.60
CA LEU A 8 -14.14 -24.99 5.03
C LEU A 8 -14.71 -25.33 3.64
N LEU A 9 -13.98 -26.05 2.79
CA LEU A 9 -14.46 -26.46 1.47
C LEU A 9 -15.67 -27.41 1.57
N VAL A 10 -15.76 -28.24 2.60
CA VAL A 10 -16.93 -29.10 2.85
C VAL A 10 -18.06 -28.39 3.60
N SER A 11 -17.87 -27.15 4.04
CA SER A 11 -18.84 -26.38 4.82
C SER A 11 -19.27 -25.07 4.11
N PRO A 12 -19.99 -25.14 2.98
CA PRO A 12 -20.36 -23.94 2.20
C PRO A 12 -21.16 -22.89 2.96
N HIS A 13 -21.95 -23.33 3.94
CA HIS A 13 -22.74 -22.46 4.80
C HIS A 13 -21.87 -21.45 5.60
N LEU A 14 -20.57 -21.72 5.77
CA LEU A 14 -19.64 -20.80 6.45
C LEU A 14 -19.05 -19.73 5.52
N TRP A 15 -19.02 -19.96 4.20
CA TRP A 15 -18.33 -19.08 3.26
C TRP A 15 -18.79 -17.61 3.30
N PRO A 16 -20.10 -17.30 3.42
CA PRO A 16 -20.56 -15.92 3.47
C PRO A 16 -20.05 -15.14 4.69
N TYR A 17 -19.68 -15.83 5.77
CA TYR A 17 -19.22 -15.22 7.01
C TYR A 17 -17.72 -14.92 7.01
N ILE A 18 -16.95 -15.53 6.08
CA ILE A 18 -15.50 -15.37 6.02
C ILE A 18 -15.16 -14.09 5.26
N LYS A 19 -14.60 -13.15 6.01
CA LYS A 19 -14.27 -11.80 5.57
C LYS A 19 -12.77 -11.54 5.48
N ILE A 20 -12.03 -12.12 6.43
CA ILE A 20 -10.60 -11.95 6.64
C ILE A 20 -9.98 -13.34 6.67
N VAL A 21 -8.90 -13.52 5.91
CA VAL A 21 -8.11 -14.75 5.91
C VAL A 21 -6.68 -14.42 6.24
N THR A 22 -6.21 -14.91 7.38
CA THR A 22 -4.81 -14.80 7.82
C THR A 22 -4.16 -16.17 7.76
N VAL A 23 -3.03 -16.27 7.07
CA VAL A 23 -2.33 -17.54 6.83
C VAL A 23 -0.82 -17.41 7.01
N SER A 24 -0.19 -18.49 7.45
CA SER A 24 1.28 -18.63 7.39
C SER A 24 1.62 -19.70 6.36
N ILE A 25 2.38 -19.34 5.33
CA ILE A 25 2.80 -20.26 4.28
C ILE A 25 4.16 -20.82 4.68
N SER A 26 4.29 -22.15 4.67
CA SER A 26 5.54 -22.87 4.93
C SER A 26 5.86 -23.83 3.79
N ARG A 27 7.10 -24.32 3.74
CA ARG A 27 7.55 -25.26 2.68
C ARG A 27 6.87 -26.62 2.85
N HIS A 28 6.59 -27.00 4.09
CA HIS A 28 6.05 -28.31 4.44
C HIS A 28 4.71 -28.57 3.71
N ARG A 29 4.68 -29.62 2.90
CA ARG A 29 3.52 -30.03 2.06
C ARG A 29 2.91 -28.89 1.24
N SER A 30 3.70 -27.88 0.88
CA SER A 30 3.26 -26.70 0.12
C SER A 30 2.58 -27.05 -1.21
N HIS A 31 3.05 -28.09 -1.91
CA HIS A 31 2.45 -28.58 -3.15
C HIS A 31 1.04 -29.16 -3.01
N ILE A 32 0.62 -29.51 -1.79
CA ILE A 32 -0.75 -29.98 -1.48
C ILE A 32 -1.57 -28.83 -0.92
N VAL A 33 -1.00 -28.12 0.05
CA VAL A 33 -1.73 -27.14 0.85
C VAL A 33 -2.00 -25.84 0.09
N ILE A 34 -1.07 -25.37 -0.75
CA ILE A 34 -1.25 -24.10 -1.47
C ILE A 34 -2.33 -24.19 -2.56
N PRO A 35 -2.42 -25.26 -3.38
CA PRO A 35 -3.57 -25.44 -4.27
C PRO A 35 -4.92 -25.47 -3.56
N LEU A 36 -5.01 -26.19 -2.43
CA LEU A 36 -6.23 -26.21 -1.60
C LEU A 36 -6.59 -24.82 -1.10
N PHE A 37 -5.59 -24.05 -0.69
CA PHE A 37 -5.76 -22.67 -0.26
C PHE A 37 -6.23 -21.75 -1.39
N ALA A 38 -5.62 -21.84 -2.58
CA ALA A 38 -6.05 -21.07 -3.76
C ALA A 38 -7.51 -21.39 -4.14
N ARG A 39 -7.88 -22.68 -4.12
CA ARG A 39 -9.26 -23.14 -4.34
C ARG A 39 -10.22 -22.56 -3.30
N LEU A 40 -9.84 -22.61 -2.01
CA LEU A 40 -10.65 -22.01 -0.94
C LEU A 40 -10.88 -20.52 -1.20
N LEU A 41 -9.83 -19.76 -1.49
CA LEU A 41 -9.97 -18.33 -1.78
C LEU A 41 -10.91 -18.06 -2.97
N GLY A 42 -10.93 -18.96 -3.96
CA GLY A 42 -11.81 -18.86 -5.12
C GLY A 42 -13.30 -19.07 -4.81
N VAL A 43 -13.65 -19.76 -3.72
CA VAL A 43 -15.06 -20.02 -3.35
C VAL A 43 -15.62 -19.06 -2.30
N LEU A 44 -14.77 -18.26 -1.64
CA LEU A 44 -15.20 -17.33 -0.60
C LEU A 44 -15.79 -16.05 -1.22
N PRO A 45 -17.11 -15.79 -1.11
CA PRO A 45 -17.73 -14.67 -1.82
C PRO A 45 -17.43 -13.30 -1.19
N ASN A 46 -17.18 -13.27 0.13
CA ASN A 46 -17.11 -12.04 0.93
C ASN A 46 -15.72 -11.75 1.50
N ILE A 47 -14.70 -12.49 1.05
CA ILE A 47 -13.33 -12.22 1.47
C ILE A 47 -12.88 -10.87 0.92
N HIS A 48 -12.50 -9.96 1.81
CA HIS A 48 -11.99 -8.64 1.43
C HIS A 48 -10.59 -8.36 1.97
N VAL A 49 -10.13 -9.12 2.99
CA VAL A 49 -8.76 -9.04 3.51
C VAL A 49 -8.06 -10.37 3.38
N LEU A 50 -6.86 -10.35 2.80
CA LEU A 50 -5.92 -11.46 2.82
C LEU A 50 -4.62 -11.01 3.51
N GLU A 51 -4.23 -11.74 4.55
CA GLU A 51 -2.99 -11.52 5.27
C GLU A 51 -2.13 -12.78 5.23
N VAL A 52 -0.91 -12.66 4.70
CA VAL A 52 0.11 -13.69 4.79
C VAL A 52 1.12 -13.25 5.83
N LEU A 53 1.29 -14.05 6.87
CA LEU A 53 2.28 -13.80 7.91
C LEU A 53 3.69 -14.02 7.35
N PRO A 54 4.69 -13.25 7.80
CA PRO A 54 6.08 -13.51 7.45
C PRO A 54 6.46 -14.94 7.86
N GLY A 55 6.96 -15.72 6.91
CA GLY A 55 7.56 -17.02 7.21
C GLY A 55 8.90 -16.83 7.94
N GLY A 56 9.32 -17.84 8.71
CA GLY A 56 10.68 -17.88 9.26
C GLY A 56 11.71 -17.71 8.14
N TYR A 57 12.76 -16.93 8.43
CA TYR A 57 13.86 -16.59 7.53
C TYR A 57 14.28 -17.84 6.71
N THR A 58 14.43 -17.68 5.39
CA THR A 58 14.81 -18.71 4.37
C THR A 58 13.70 -19.40 3.56
N MET A 59 12.51 -18.82 3.45
CA MET A 59 11.50 -19.31 2.50
C MET A 59 11.83 -18.94 1.03
N THR A 60 12.73 -19.70 0.39
CA THR A 60 12.72 -19.87 -1.07
C THR A 60 11.62 -20.86 -1.44
N ILE A 61 10.38 -20.36 -1.51
CA ILE A 61 9.31 -21.08 -2.22
C ILE A 61 9.49 -20.74 -3.71
N GLN A 62 9.51 -21.76 -4.56
CA GLN A 62 9.34 -21.57 -6.01
C GLN A 62 8.12 -20.67 -6.25
N SER A 63 8.12 -19.87 -7.32
CA SER A 63 7.03 -18.94 -7.65
C SER A 63 5.65 -19.53 -7.35
N LEU A 64 4.89 -18.87 -6.46
CA LEU A 64 3.55 -19.30 -6.09
C LEU A 64 2.59 -19.24 -7.28
N LYS A 65 2.99 -18.53 -8.35
CA LYS A 65 2.24 -18.36 -9.60
C LYS A 65 1.53 -19.63 -10.04
N LYS A 66 2.22 -20.77 -10.11
CA LYS A 66 1.66 -22.05 -10.62
C LYS A 66 0.44 -22.56 -9.84
N TYR A 67 0.32 -22.20 -8.57
CA TYR A 67 -0.78 -22.67 -7.72
C TYR A 67 -2.01 -21.77 -7.80
N PHE A 68 -1.82 -20.52 -8.23
CA PHE A 68 -2.86 -19.50 -8.31
C PHE A 68 -3.26 -19.18 -9.77
N GLU A 69 -2.58 -19.79 -10.74
CA GLU A 69 -2.91 -19.66 -12.15
C GLU A 69 -4.34 -20.14 -12.43
N GLY A 70 -5.07 -19.37 -13.25
CA GLY A 70 -6.49 -19.61 -13.52
C GLY A 70 -7.45 -19.00 -12.47
N TYR A 71 -6.96 -18.52 -11.32
CA TYR A 71 -7.81 -17.85 -10.34
C TYR A 71 -7.88 -16.33 -10.55
N SER A 72 -8.96 -15.74 -10.06
CA SER A 72 -9.10 -14.29 -9.86
C SER A 72 -9.88 -14.04 -8.58
N PHE A 73 -9.38 -13.14 -7.74
CA PHE A 73 -9.96 -12.81 -6.43
C PHE A 73 -10.44 -11.35 -6.41
N PRO A 74 -11.54 -11.01 -7.11
CA PRO A 74 -12.01 -9.64 -7.24
C PRO A 74 -12.63 -9.07 -5.95
N SER A 75 -13.00 -9.91 -4.99
CA SER A 75 -13.55 -9.47 -3.70
C SER A 75 -12.46 -8.92 -2.76
N ILE A 76 -11.20 -9.34 -2.94
CA ILE A 76 -10.07 -8.96 -2.10
C ILE A 76 -9.70 -7.49 -2.37
N GLN A 77 -9.81 -6.66 -1.33
CA GLN A 77 -9.53 -5.22 -1.37
C GLN A 77 -8.30 -4.84 -0.56
N LYS A 78 -7.96 -5.61 0.48
CA LYS A 78 -6.78 -5.39 1.31
C LYS A 78 -5.90 -6.64 1.29
N VAL A 79 -4.61 -6.41 1.09
CA VAL A 79 -3.61 -7.47 1.00
C VAL A 79 -2.40 -7.10 1.85
N VAL A 80 -2.08 -7.94 2.82
CA VAL A 80 -0.88 -7.83 3.66
C VAL A 80 0.01 -9.01 3.32
N LEU A 81 1.15 -8.78 2.65
CA LEU A 81 2.00 -9.87 2.16
C LEU A 81 3.47 -9.61 2.41
N PRO A 82 4.25 -10.66 2.68
CA PRO A 82 5.69 -10.59 2.58
C PRO A 82 6.09 -10.62 1.10
N THR A 83 7.29 -10.14 0.81
CA THR A 83 7.81 -10.05 -0.56
C THR A 83 7.80 -11.39 -1.30
N PHE A 84 8.02 -12.52 -0.61
CA PHE A 84 7.99 -13.84 -1.23
C PHE A 84 6.60 -14.25 -1.74
N ALA A 85 5.52 -13.71 -1.16
CA ALA A 85 4.15 -14.06 -1.51
C ALA A 85 3.55 -13.14 -2.60
N HIS A 86 4.37 -12.31 -3.24
CA HIS A 86 3.92 -11.30 -4.20
C HIS A 86 3.10 -11.85 -5.38
N ASP A 87 3.30 -13.10 -5.78
CA ASP A 87 2.55 -13.69 -6.90
C ASP A 87 1.04 -13.76 -6.64
N ILE A 88 0.62 -13.89 -5.37
CA ILE A 88 -0.82 -13.91 -5.02
C ILE A 88 -1.48 -12.58 -5.44
N LEU A 89 -0.76 -11.47 -5.29
CA LEU A 89 -1.26 -10.13 -5.60
C LEU A 89 -1.62 -9.96 -7.08
N ARG A 90 -0.99 -10.72 -7.98
CA ARG A 90 -1.30 -10.71 -9.43
C ARG A 90 -2.73 -11.12 -9.73
N TYR A 91 -3.36 -11.85 -8.80
CA TYR A 91 -4.71 -12.39 -8.96
C TYR A 91 -5.76 -11.57 -8.19
N CYS A 92 -5.38 -10.42 -7.61
CA CYS A 92 -6.28 -9.53 -6.87
C CYS A 92 -6.52 -8.21 -7.64
N PRO A 93 -7.38 -8.19 -8.68
CA PRO A 93 -7.50 -7.05 -9.61
C PRO A 93 -8.14 -5.80 -9.01
N ARG A 94 -8.85 -5.93 -7.88
CA ARG A 94 -9.58 -4.83 -7.22
C ARG A 94 -8.94 -4.38 -5.91
N VAL A 95 -7.68 -4.73 -5.70
CA VAL A 95 -6.94 -4.36 -4.49
C VAL A 95 -6.85 -2.83 -4.36
N ARG A 96 -7.12 -2.35 -3.14
CA ARG A 96 -7.09 -0.94 -2.75
C ARG A 96 -6.00 -0.64 -1.74
N GLU A 97 -5.73 -1.58 -0.83
CA GLU A 97 -4.69 -1.43 0.19
C GLU A 97 -3.69 -2.58 0.09
N VAL A 98 -2.41 -2.23 -0.05
CA VAL A 98 -1.30 -3.18 -0.02
C VAL A 98 -0.30 -2.80 1.05
N ILE A 99 0.02 -3.77 1.90
CA ILE A 99 1.01 -3.64 2.98
C ILE A 99 2.07 -4.73 2.76
N CYS A 100 3.31 -4.31 2.53
CA CYS A 100 4.45 -5.22 2.58
C CYS A 100 4.89 -5.38 4.05
N ASN A 101 4.77 -6.59 4.60
CA ASN A 101 5.07 -6.85 6.01
C ASN A 101 6.44 -7.54 6.24
N ALA A 102 7.14 -7.95 5.18
CA ALA A 102 8.52 -8.44 5.24
C ALA A 102 9.24 -8.43 3.88
N GLY A 103 10.56 -8.22 3.91
CA GLY A 103 11.43 -8.16 2.72
C GLY A 103 11.40 -6.81 2.00
N GLU A 104 12.07 -6.75 0.85
CA GLU A 104 12.33 -5.50 0.08
C GLU A 104 11.11 -4.92 -0.67
N GLY A 105 10.01 -5.65 -0.82
CA GLY A 105 8.78 -5.18 -1.48
C GLY A 105 8.87 -4.93 -3.00
N ARG A 106 10.05 -4.97 -3.63
CA ARG A 106 10.23 -4.70 -5.07
C ARG A 106 9.38 -5.59 -5.97
N GLN A 107 9.24 -6.87 -5.62
CA GLN A 107 8.45 -7.85 -6.34
C GLN A 107 6.94 -7.56 -6.22
N LEU A 108 6.49 -7.01 -5.08
CA LEU A 108 5.10 -6.59 -4.89
C LEU A 108 4.73 -5.43 -5.83
N VAL A 109 5.62 -4.45 -6.03
CA VAL A 109 5.40 -3.38 -7.01
C VAL A 109 5.25 -3.96 -8.43
N GLY A 110 6.05 -4.96 -8.77
CA GLY A 110 5.91 -5.68 -10.05
C GLY A 110 4.54 -6.35 -10.21
N ALA A 111 4.08 -7.03 -9.17
CA ALA A 111 2.77 -7.68 -9.15
C ALA A 111 1.60 -6.66 -9.21
N LEU A 112 1.71 -5.53 -8.51
CA LEU A 112 0.73 -4.44 -8.58
C LEU A 112 0.58 -3.86 -9.97
N VAL A 113 1.70 -3.58 -10.65
CA VAL A 113 1.68 -3.03 -12.01
C VAL A 113 1.08 -4.04 -12.98
N HIS A 114 1.34 -5.33 -12.75
CA HIS A 114 0.74 -6.42 -13.54
C HIS A 114 -0.79 -6.45 -13.45
N THR A 115 -1.39 -6.12 -12.30
CA THR A 115 -2.85 -6.02 -12.17
C THR A 115 -3.43 -4.70 -12.72
N GLY A 116 -2.57 -3.78 -13.17
CA GLY A 116 -2.93 -2.43 -13.60
C GLY A 116 -3.10 -1.42 -12.46
N CYS A 117 -3.12 -1.86 -11.20
CA CYS A 117 -3.24 -1.04 -9.98
C CYS A 117 -4.30 0.09 -10.00
N SER A 118 -5.34 -0.01 -10.82
CA SER A 118 -6.29 1.08 -11.09
C SER A 118 -7.15 1.50 -9.88
N LYS A 119 -7.22 0.65 -8.85
CA LYS A 119 -7.96 0.91 -7.61
C LYS A 119 -7.05 1.08 -6.38
N LEU A 120 -5.73 1.10 -6.56
CA LEU A 120 -4.79 1.19 -5.44
C LEU A 120 -4.87 2.58 -4.79
N GLU A 121 -5.33 2.62 -3.54
CA GLU A 121 -5.52 3.83 -2.74
C GLU A 121 -4.46 3.95 -1.63
N ILE A 122 -3.97 2.83 -1.08
CA ILE A 122 -3.07 2.80 0.07
C ILE A 122 -1.90 1.84 -0.19
N LEU A 123 -0.68 2.33 -0.01
CA LEU A 123 0.55 1.53 -0.14
C LEU A 123 1.45 1.71 1.09
N ARG A 124 1.85 0.62 1.74
CA ARG A 124 2.68 0.65 2.95
C ARG A 124 3.80 -0.39 2.94
N GLY A 125 4.88 -0.10 3.66
CA GLY A 125 5.97 -1.05 3.91
C GLY A 125 6.86 -1.35 2.71
N ILE A 126 6.79 -0.55 1.65
CA ILE A 126 7.67 -0.69 0.48
C ILE A 126 8.72 0.43 0.52
N PRO A 127 10.02 0.11 0.43
CA PRO A 127 11.09 1.10 0.37
C PRO A 127 10.91 2.05 -0.83
N ILE A 128 11.23 3.33 -0.63
CA ILE A 128 11.24 4.30 -1.71
C ILE A 128 12.40 3.95 -2.65
N SER A 129 12.10 3.74 -3.92
CA SER A 129 13.12 3.54 -4.94
C SER A 129 12.73 4.21 -6.25
N SER A 130 13.73 4.55 -7.06
CA SER A 130 13.54 5.08 -8.41
C SER A 130 12.71 4.13 -9.31
N ILE A 131 12.75 2.83 -9.01
CA ILE A 131 11.98 1.80 -9.71
C ILE A 131 10.50 1.87 -9.33
N LEU A 132 10.19 2.03 -8.04
CA LEU A 132 8.82 2.22 -7.56
C LEU A 132 8.20 3.45 -8.21
N ARG A 133 8.95 4.56 -8.27
CA ARG A 133 8.55 5.76 -9.01
C ARG A 133 8.18 5.44 -10.45
N LYS A 134 9.14 4.96 -11.25
CA LYS A 134 8.96 4.77 -12.69
C LYS A 134 7.77 3.86 -13.01
N ARG A 135 7.57 2.82 -12.21
CA ARG A 135 6.50 1.84 -12.40
C ARG A 135 5.12 2.37 -12.01
N LEU A 136 5.00 2.96 -10.83
CA LEU A 136 3.72 3.49 -10.36
C LEU A 136 3.35 4.79 -11.05
N SER A 137 4.29 5.65 -11.42
CA SER A 137 4.00 6.88 -12.17
C SER A 137 3.41 6.58 -13.56
N LYS A 138 3.88 5.51 -14.21
CA LYS A 138 3.34 5.06 -15.50
C LYS A 138 1.92 4.51 -15.36
N ALA A 139 1.64 3.79 -14.28
CA ALA A 139 0.32 3.22 -14.04
C ALA A 139 -0.67 4.24 -13.43
N ASN A 140 -0.16 5.30 -12.81
CA ASN A 140 -0.88 6.42 -12.19
C ASN A 140 -2.12 5.98 -11.37
N PRO A 141 -1.95 5.12 -10.36
CA PRO A 141 -3.05 4.71 -9.48
C PRO A 141 -3.64 5.92 -8.73
N PRO A 142 -4.91 5.84 -8.28
CA PRO A 142 -5.56 6.86 -7.44
C PRO A 142 -5.04 6.78 -5.98
N LEU A 143 -3.73 6.80 -5.81
CA LEU A 143 -3.05 6.61 -4.54
C LEU A 143 -3.35 7.81 -3.63
N LYS A 144 -4.00 7.54 -2.50
CA LYS A 144 -4.39 8.54 -1.48
C LYS A 144 -3.42 8.57 -0.32
N ARG A 145 -2.83 7.43 0.03
CA ARG A 145 -1.94 7.29 1.17
C ARG A 145 -0.73 6.44 0.87
N ILE A 146 0.42 6.91 1.32
CA ILE A 146 1.63 6.11 1.33
C ILE A 146 2.30 6.11 2.70
N ARG A 147 2.93 4.99 3.05
CA ARG A 147 3.82 4.92 4.19
C ARG A 147 5.25 4.68 3.76
N ILE A 148 6.14 5.54 4.24
CA ILE A 148 7.59 5.53 4.04
C ILE A 148 8.23 4.91 5.28
N ASN A 149 9.11 3.93 5.08
CA ASN A 149 9.98 3.46 6.16
C ASN A 149 11.12 4.48 6.35
N GLY A 150 11.01 5.34 7.35
CA GLY A 150 12.02 6.35 7.70
C GLY A 150 13.09 5.83 8.66
N ARG A 151 13.03 4.57 9.12
CA ARG A 151 14.06 3.96 9.98
C ARG A 151 15.39 3.76 9.26
N ALA A 152 15.40 3.82 7.93
CA ALA A 152 16.60 3.98 7.13
C ALA A 152 16.65 5.44 6.65
N ILE A 153 17.21 6.32 7.48
CA ILE A 153 17.22 7.78 7.30
C ILE A 153 17.80 8.20 5.94
N GLU A 154 18.76 7.42 5.41
CA GLU A 154 19.31 7.54 4.05
C GLU A 154 18.25 7.57 2.93
N ASN A 155 17.05 7.05 3.18
CA ASN A 155 15.94 7.04 2.23
C ASN A 155 15.01 8.27 2.35
N LEU A 156 15.21 9.14 3.33
CA LEU A 156 14.39 10.34 3.58
C LEU A 156 14.94 11.60 2.89
N THR A 157 15.51 11.45 1.70
CA THR A 157 16.00 12.59 0.92
C THR A 157 14.85 13.34 0.23
N GLU A 158 15.07 14.63 -0.06
CA GLU A 158 14.11 15.44 -0.84
C GLU A 158 13.77 14.76 -2.19
N SER A 159 14.78 14.20 -2.87
CA SER A 159 14.60 13.53 -4.16
C SER A 159 13.69 12.28 -4.07
N ALA A 160 13.80 11.54 -2.96
CA ALA A 160 13.01 10.35 -2.70
C ALA A 160 11.56 10.71 -2.36
N ILE A 161 11.34 11.73 -1.53
CA ILE A 161 9.99 12.14 -1.09
C ILE A 161 9.25 12.92 -2.19
N SER A 162 9.94 13.82 -2.90
CA SER A 162 9.34 14.62 -3.99
C SER A 162 8.78 13.78 -5.13
N THR A 163 9.25 12.55 -5.29
CA THR A 163 8.71 11.55 -6.21
C THR A 163 7.20 11.35 -6.05
N PHE A 164 6.65 11.53 -4.85
CA PHE A 164 5.23 11.34 -4.59
C PHE A 164 4.35 12.47 -5.14
N SER A 165 4.94 13.61 -5.51
CA SER A 165 4.24 14.70 -6.24
C SER A 165 3.60 14.23 -7.56
N ALA A 166 4.07 13.11 -8.10
CA ALA A 166 3.48 12.50 -9.30
C ALA A 166 2.03 12.01 -9.08
N PHE A 167 1.57 11.79 -7.85
CA PHE A 167 0.24 11.26 -7.57
C PHE A 167 -0.72 12.38 -7.13
N SER A 168 -1.53 12.89 -8.06
CA SER A 168 -2.47 14.00 -7.79
C SER A 168 -3.53 13.68 -6.73
N SER A 169 -3.90 12.41 -6.59
CA SER A 169 -4.84 11.93 -5.59
C SER A 169 -4.22 11.76 -4.20
N LEU A 170 -2.90 11.93 -4.04
CA LEU A 170 -2.24 11.71 -2.77
C LEU A 170 -2.64 12.80 -1.75
N ARG A 171 -2.96 12.34 -0.55
CA ARG A 171 -3.40 13.18 0.57
C ARG A 171 -2.57 12.98 1.82
N VAL A 172 -2.13 11.75 2.07
CA VAL A 172 -1.44 11.40 3.31
C VAL A 172 -0.09 10.75 3.04
N ILE A 173 0.95 11.31 3.63
CA ILE A 173 2.28 10.68 3.71
C ILE A 173 2.52 10.31 5.18
N GLU A 174 2.63 9.01 5.46
CA GLU A 174 3.04 8.48 6.76
C GLU A 174 4.56 8.20 6.74
N ILE A 175 5.31 8.65 7.73
CA ILE A 175 6.75 8.40 7.87
C ILE A 175 6.97 7.62 9.17
N GLU A 176 7.51 6.40 9.06
CA GLU A 176 7.90 5.63 10.25
C GLU A 176 9.23 6.13 10.78
N ALA A 177 9.32 6.33 12.09
CA ALA A 177 10.49 6.92 12.74
C ALA A 177 10.78 6.23 14.07
N GLY A 178 12.04 6.24 14.49
CA GLY A 178 12.39 6.02 15.88
C GLY A 178 11.85 7.16 16.76
N GLU A 179 11.69 6.86 18.04
CA GLU A 179 11.17 7.80 19.03
C GLU A 179 11.95 9.13 19.06
N ASN A 180 13.27 9.07 18.91
CA ASN A 180 14.17 10.22 19.06
C ASN A 180 14.67 10.81 17.73
N ASP A 181 14.18 10.34 16.58
CA ASP A 181 14.68 10.80 15.28
C ASP A 181 14.23 12.24 14.98
N LYS A 182 15.16 13.12 14.61
CA LYS A 182 14.84 14.47 14.14
C LYS A 182 14.45 14.41 12.66
N LEU A 183 13.22 14.79 12.34
CA LEU A 183 12.62 14.62 11.01
C LEU A 183 12.09 15.92 10.39
N ASP A 184 12.55 17.08 10.88
CA ASP A 184 12.06 18.39 10.42
C ASP A 184 12.20 18.58 8.90
N GLU A 185 13.35 18.17 8.35
CA GLU A 185 13.58 18.20 6.91
C GLU A 185 12.66 17.24 6.14
N ALA A 186 12.49 16.01 6.63
CA ALA A 186 11.62 15.02 6.00
C ALA A 186 10.15 15.47 6.00
N VAL A 187 9.68 16.10 7.09
CA VAL A 187 8.36 16.72 7.18
C VAL A 187 8.25 17.83 6.14
N LYS A 188 9.23 18.74 6.05
CA LYS A 188 9.26 19.82 5.06
C LYS A 188 9.19 19.28 3.63
N PHE A 189 9.96 18.24 3.31
CA PHE A 189 9.94 17.59 2.00
C PHE A 189 8.58 16.95 1.69
N ALA A 190 7.96 16.28 2.68
CA ALA A 190 6.66 15.66 2.52
C ALA A 190 5.52 16.68 2.33
N CYS A 191 5.54 17.77 3.10
CA CYS A 191 4.62 18.89 2.92
C CYS A 191 4.74 19.49 1.51
N ASN A 192 5.96 19.76 1.05
CA ASN A 192 6.21 20.27 -0.30
C ASN A 192 5.73 19.30 -1.39
N ALA A 193 5.96 18.00 -1.22
CA ALA A 193 5.46 16.99 -2.16
C ALA A 193 3.92 16.99 -2.23
N LEU A 194 3.24 17.06 -1.09
CA LEU A 194 1.78 17.11 -1.00
C LEU A 194 1.18 18.40 -1.59
N ARG A 195 1.85 19.56 -1.42
CA ARG A 195 1.46 20.80 -2.12
C ARG A 195 1.56 20.64 -3.63
N ARG A 196 2.65 20.08 -4.14
CA ARG A 196 2.80 19.78 -5.58
C ARG A 196 1.76 18.78 -6.10
N CYS A 197 1.29 17.85 -5.27
CA CYS A 197 0.15 16.97 -5.63
C CYS A 197 -1.17 17.75 -5.81
N ALA A 198 -1.29 18.94 -5.20
CA ALA A 198 -2.45 19.82 -5.29
C ALA A 198 -2.47 20.67 -6.54
N GLU A 199 -1.28 21.02 -7.03
CA GLU A 199 -1.13 21.86 -8.21
C GLU A 199 -1.83 21.20 -9.41
N PRO A 200 -2.69 21.95 -10.13
CA PRO A 200 -3.25 21.45 -11.37
C PRO A 200 -2.10 21.19 -12.35
N LYS A 201 -1.93 19.93 -12.75
CA LYS A 201 -0.93 19.55 -13.76
C LYS A 201 -1.32 20.13 -15.12
N GLY A 202 -0.93 21.37 -15.37
CA GLY A 202 -0.98 22.05 -16.66
C GLY A 202 -2.35 22.11 -17.32
N ALA A 203 -3.10 23.18 -17.06
CA ALA A 203 -3.64 23.90 -18.22
C ALA A 203 -2.40 24.37 -19.02
N VAL A 204 -2.23 23.85 -20.23
CA VAL A 204 -1.25 24.37 -21.17
C VAL A 204 -1.44 25.88 -21.22
N LYS A 205 -0.43 26.65 -20.81
CA LYS A 205 -0.42 28.11 -21.02
C LYS A 205 -0.28 28.34 -22.53
N SER A 206 -1.37 28.22 -23.28
CA SER A 206 -1.47 28.85 -24.59
C SER A 206 -1.63 30.34 -24.33
N TRP A 207 -0.51 31.04 -24.22
CA TRP A 207 -0.52 32.47 -24.49
C TRP A 207 -0.87 32.60 -25.97
N ASN A 208 -2.09 33.07 -26.27
CA ASN A 208 -2.39 33.98 -27.37
C ASN A 208 -3.88 34.43 -27.33
N LEU A 209 -4.03 35.75 -27.16
CA LEU A 209 -5.04 36.64 -27.76
C LEU A 209 -6.53 36.26 -27.68
N ARG A 210 -7.31 36.94 -26.80
CA ARG A 210 -7.92 38.27 -27.02
C ARG A 210 -8.90 38.59 -25.90
N GLU A 211 -8.98 39.88 -25.56
CA GLU A 211 -9.96 40.51 -24.69
C GLU A 211 -11.42 40.28 -25.11
N SER A 212 -12.32 40.57 -24.16
CA SER A 212 -13.79 40.48 -24.16
C SER A 212 -14.32 39.11 -23.74
N THR A 213 -15.15 38.96 -22.71
CA THR A 213 -16.09 39.91 -22.08
C THR A 213 -16.46 39.37 -20.70
N LYS A 214 -16.67 40.29 -19.75
CA LYS A 214 -17.30 40.04 -18.45
C LYS A 214 -18.58 39.22 -18.63
N ASN A 215 -18.77 38.18 -17.82
CA ASN A 215 -20.05 37.95 -17.16
C ASN A 215 -19.91 37.09 -15.90
N ILE A 216 -20.38 37.68 -14.82
CA ILE A 216 -20.57 37.13 -13.49
C ILE A 216 -21.58 35.98 -13.56
N ARG A 217 -21.21 34.81 -13.03
CA ARG A 217 -22.14 33.91 -12.33
C ARG A 217 -21.46 33.35 -11.08
N LEU A 218 -21.70 34.04 -9.97
CA LEU A 218 -21.79 33.42 -8.65
C LEU A 218 -22.86 32.32 -8.72
N ALA A 219 -22.51 31.12 -8.27
CA ALA A 219 -23.36 30.12 -7.61
C ALA A 219 -22.92 28.70 -8.00
N ASN A 220 -22.02 28.14 -7.21
CA ASN A 220 -22.34 26.96 -6.39
C ASN A 220 -21.08 26.55 -5.64
N THR A 221 -20.92 27.11 -4.44
CA THR A 221 -20.20 26.50 -3.32
C THR A 221 -20.89 25.18 -2.97
N ARG A 222 -20.68 24.16 -3.80
CA ARG A 222 -20.79 22.78 -3.32
C ARG A 222 -19.59 22.60 -2.41
N SER A 223 -19.89 22.46 -1.12
CA SER A 223 -19.04 21.84 -0.11
C SER A 223 -18.48 20.52 -0.68
N ALA A 224 -17.38 20.62 -1.41
CA ALA A 224 -16.53 19.48 -1.67
C ALA A 224 -15.75 19.31 -0.37
N ASN A 225 -15.94 18.18 0.31
CA ASN A 225 -15.01 17.73 1.33
C ASN A 225 -13.60 17.78 0.73
N VAL A 226 -12.89 18.89 0.93
CA VAL A 226 -11.45 18.98 0.68
C VAL A 226 -10.85 18.17 1.81
N GLU A 227 -10.76 16.85 1.62
CA GLU A 227 -9.99 16.00 2.53
C GLU A 227 -8.60 16.64 2.67
N SER A 228 -8.33 17.13 3.88
CA SER A 228 -7.11 17.87 4.20
C SER A 228 -5.88 17.00 3.89
N ARG A 229 -4.85 17.63 3.32
CA ARG A 229 -3.57 16.97 3.11
C ARG A 229 -2.82 16.94 4.44
N LEU A 230 -2.17 15.82 4.73
CA LEU A 230 -1.61 15.55 6.05
C LEU A 230 -0.30 14.76 5.95
N VAL A 231 0.72 15.22 6.66
CA VAL A 231 1.90 14.40 6.96
C VAL A 231 1.74 13.81 8.36
N ARG A 232 2.02 12.51 8.50
CA ARG A 232 1.98 11.81 9.79
C ARG A 232 3.33 11.22 10.12
N ILE A 233 3.87 11.51 11.30
CA ILE A 233 5.03 10.79 11.82
C ILE A 233 4.54 9.71 12.76
N LEU A 234 4.89 8.46 12.46
CA LEU A 234 4.57 7.29 13.26
C LEU A 234 5.83 6.90 14.05
N ARG A 235 5.85 7.28 15.33
CA ARG A 235 6.98 7.01 16.23
C ARG A 235 6.88 5.62 16.80
N TYR A 236 7.95 4.85 16.70
CA TYR A 236 8.04 3.52 17.28
C TYR A 236 9.17 3.44 18.29
N ILE A 237 8.99 2.56 19.27
CA ILE A 237 10.06 2.19 20.21
C ILE A 237 11.23 1.64 19.40
N SER A 238 12.45 1.99 19.80
CA SER A 238 13.67 1.45 19.19
C SER A 238 13.63 -0.07 19.20
N MET A 239 13.81 -0.69 18.04
CA MET A 239 13.78 -2.14 17.92
C MET A 239 15.04 -2.73 18.56
N PRO A 240 14.93 -3.82 19.34
CA PRO A 240 16.11 -4.59 19.69
C PRO A 240 16.83 -5.04 18.41
N THR A 241 18.17 -4.95 18.42
CA THR A 241 19.05 -5.26 17.29
C THR A 241 18.88 -6.69 16.79
N TYR A 242 18.40 -7.58 17.66
CA TYR A 242 18.13 -8.98 17.36
C TYR A 242 16.61 -9.24 17.26
N PRO A 243 16.18 -10.16 16.37
CA PRO A 243 14.77 -10.48 16.20
C PRO A 243 14.13 -11.17 17.43
N TYR A 244 14.95 -11.68 18.35
CA TYR A 244 14.50 -12.26 19.62
C TYR A 244 14.15 -11.14 20.61
N GLY A 245 12.94 -11.18 21.17
CA GLY A 245 12.45 -10.17 22.13
C GLY A 245 11.54 -9.10 21.52
N ARG A 246 11.15 -9.21 20.25
CA ARG A 246 10.11 -8.35 19.67
C ARG A 246 8.74 -8.70 20.26
N THR A 247 8.05 -7.71 20.82
CA THR A 247 6.67 -7.80 21.29
C THR A 247 5.73 -7.15 20.27
N PRO A 248 4.41 -7.43 20.32
CA PRO A 248 3.42 -6.74 19.49
C PRO A 248 3.50 -5.20 19.59
N GLU A 249 3.89 -4.69 20.76
CA GLU A 249 4.05 -3.25 21.03
C GLU A 249 5.11 -2.60 20.13
N ASN A 250 6.13 -3.34 19.69
CA ASN A 250 7.14 -2.81 18.76
C ASN A 250 6.59 -2.54 17.35
N PHE A 251 5.38 -3.01 17.05
CA PHE A 251 4.69 -2.81 15.76
C PHE A 251 3.53 -1.82 15.87
N VAL A 252 3.30 -1.24 17.05
CA VAL A 252 2.33 -0.18 17.29
C VAL A 252 3.08 1.13 17.49
N PRO A 253 2.69 2.22 16.80
CA PRO A 253 3.33 3.51 17.05
C PRO A 253 2.97 4.00 18.46
N VAL A 254 3.98 4.41 19.23
CA VAL A 254 3.81 5.00 20.57
C VAL A 254 3.30 6.44 20.50
N LYS A 255 3.58 7.13 19.40
CA LYS A 255 3.13 8.50 19.16
C LYS A 255 2.85 8.70 17.68
N VAL A 256 1.79 9.44 17.38
CA VAL A 256 1.45 9.88 16.03
C VAL A 256 1.44 11.41 16.05
N GLU A 257 2.34 12.01 15.28
CA GLU A 257 2.41 13.47 15.11
C GLU A 257 1.76 13.83 13.77
N GLU A 258 0.88 14.81 13.76
CA GLU A 258 0.10 15.23 12.60
C GLU A 258 0.49 16.65 12.18
N TYR A 259 0.85 16.81 10.91
CA TYR A 259 1.24 18.08 10.32
C TYR A 259 0.29 18.39 9.16
N PRO A 260 -0.73 19.24 9.36
CA PRO A 260 -1.64 19.63 8.28
C PRO A 260 -0.88 20.40 7.21
N VAL A 261 -1.23 20.16 5.95
CA VAL A 261 -0.63 20.84 4.80
C VAL A 261 -1.64 21.81 4.24
N GLU A 262 -1.37 23.10 4.46
CA GLU A 262 -2.10 24.19 3.84
C GLU A 262 -1.78 24.24 2.34
N ILE A 263 -2.83 24.36 1.54
CA ILE A 263 -2.77 24.53 0.08
C ILE A 263 -3.22 25.96 -0.16
N GLU A 264 -2.29 26.82 -0.54
CA GLU A 264 -2.57 28.19 -0.99
C GLU A 264 -3.22 28.20 -2.38
#